data_AF-A0A7X6YG16-F1
#
_entry.id   AF-A0A7X6YG16-F1
#
_cell.length_a   1.000
_cell.length_b   1.000
_cell.length_c   1.000
_cell.angle_alpha   90.00
_cell.angle_beta   90.00
_cell.angle_gamma   90.00
#
_symmetry.space_group_name_H-M   'P 1'
#
loop_
_entity.id
_entity.type
_entity.pdbx_description
1 polymer ?
#
loop_
_entity_poly.entity_id
_entity_poly.type
_entity_poly.pdbx_seq_one_letter_code
_entity_poly.pdbx_strand_id
1 'polypeptide(L)'
;MTVKNLGRYFALSLAPLLALQVSAGNKTWSGAGEDARWTTAANWTEGAVAASDTLRFDGAVHPVTTNDFAVDTAFAGLTFLPGAAGFTLAGNRITLNGDLVNQSPAAQTVALPLLITATADRTLNTANGPMTLAGSLNYNVGTTARSYKKAGAHELTFTGATRVTNLYSRFALDEGTLRFASGSTFHLVDFSNDRNIFRIGNVANKQSAIIVEPGADVALGGLTLQMNGVTGGTGSFSLHVNGGRLALTGTDNTFGDQPGNRATLVINNGGLITNTSPDSITSFGTRIPASLTINDGRAVLGQLSFGRGNTTGPRLGGRCDVFINQGDLTILTKLYSNTTSDPARTNAITLGDGRLGLATFSTPNIARPDLNGRVILNLNGGTLECRNTHT
;
A
#
# COMPACT_ATOMS: atom_id res chain seq x y z
N MET A 1 -55.18 -30.11 -52.93
CA MET A 1 -54.05 -30.00 -51.99
C MET A 1 -53.60 -28.56 -51.97
N THR A 2 -53.88 -27.89 -50.87
CA THR A 2 -53.88 -26.44 -50.68
C THR A 2 -52.46 -25.94 -50.43
N VAL A 3 -52.13 -24.76 -50.98
CA VAL A 3 -51.49 -23.59 -50.33
C VAL A 3 -50.76 -22.76 -51.39
N LYS A 4 -51.20 -21.50 -51.59
CA LYS A 4 -50.31 -20.38 -51.97
C LYS A 4 -50.81 -19.09 -51.31
N ASN A 5 -49.85 -18.39 -50.71
CA ASN A 5 -49.94 -17.21 -49.85
C ASN A 5 -50.48 -15.94 -50.53
N LEU A 6 -51.16 -15.11 -49.75
CA LEU A 6 -51.02 -13.63 -49.72
C LEU A 6 -51.24 -13.24 -48.23
N GLY A 7 -50.31 -12.65 -47.49
CA GLY A 7 -49.59 -11.41 -47.76
C GLY A 7 -50.18 -10.31 -46.87
N ARG A 8 -49.73 -10.20 -45.61
CA ARG A 8 -50.04 -9.06 -44.73
C ARG A 8 -48.75 -8.48 -44.16
N TYR A 9 -48.43 -7.29 -44.64
CA TYR A 9 -47.34 -6.44 -44.15
C TYR A 9 -47.68 -5.93 -42.75
N PHE A 10 -46.85 -6.24 -41.76
CA PHE A 10 -46.75 -5.48 -40.52
C PHE A 10 -45.42 -4.73 -40.55
N ALA A 11 -45.46 -3.43 -40.76
CA ALA A 11 -44.31 -2.55 -40.58
C ALA A 11 -44.12 -2.32 -39.07
N LEU A 12 -43.11 -2.96 -38.48
CA LEU A 12 -42.60 -2.54 -37.16
C LEU A 12 -41.85 -1.22 -37.35
N SER A 13 -42.38 -0.13 -36.79
CA SER A 13 -41.65 1.13 -36.66
C SER A 13 -40.54 0.96 -35.64
N LEU A 14 -39.29 0.89 -36.10
CA LEU A 14 -38.11 0.94 -35.25
C LEU A 14 -37.88 2.39 -34.84
N ALA A 15 -38.34 2.78 -33.64
CA ALA A 15 -38.01 4.08 -33.07
C ALA A 15 -36.52 4.08 -32.68
N PRO A 16 -35.69 5.03 -33.16
CA PRO A 16 -34.32 5.15 -32.72
C PRO A 16 -34.32 5.63 -31.26
N LEU A 17 -33.83 4.79 -30.36
CA LEU A 17 -33.53 5.18 -28.98
C LEU A 17 -32.40 6.23 -29.05
N LEU A 18 -32.74 7.51 -28.88
CA LEU A 18 -31.76 8.57 -28.68
C LEU A 18 -31.00 8.25 -27.39
N ALA A 19 -29.79 7.72 -27.51
CA ALA A 19 -28.84 7.70 -26.41
C ALA A 19 -28.44 9.16 -26.13
N LEU A 20 -29.05 9.76 -25.10
CA LEU A 20 -28.55 10.99 -24.50
C LEU A 20 -27.09 10.72 -24.11
N GLN A 21 -26.16 11.34 -24.83
CA GLN A 21 -24.78 11.43 -24.36
C GLN A 21 -24.80 12.26 -23.08
N VAL A 22 -24.79 11.59 -21.92
CA VAL A 22 -24.36 12.20 -20.68
C VAL A 22 -22.90 12.55 -20.89
N SER A 23 -22.63 13.83 -21.17
CA SER A 23 -21.29 14.37 -21.11
C SER A 23 -20.92 14.46 -19.63
N ALA A 24 -19.85 13.77 -19.22
CA ALA A 24 -19.25 13.95 -17.92
C ALA A 24 -18.86 15.44 -17.76
N GLY A 25 -19.44 16.11 -16.77
CA GLY A 25 -19.16 17.50 -16.43
C GLY A 25 -18.27 17.62 -15.20
N ASN A 26 -17.70 18.82 -15.01
CA ASN A 26 -17.11 19.20 -13.73
C ASN A 26 -18.19 19.86 -12.88
N LYS A 27 -18.33 19.41 -11.63
CA LYS A 27 -19.28 19.94 -10.67
C LYS A 27 -18.53 20.42 -9.44
N THR A 28 -18.63 21.71 -9.14
CA THR A 28 -17.89 22.39 -8.08
C THR A 28 -18.83 22.70 -6.92
N TRP A 29 -18.55 22.11 -5.76
CA TRP A 29 -19.28 22.36 -4.52
C TRP A 29 -19.14 23.82 -4.12
N SER A 30 -20.26 24.53 -4.06
CA SER A 30 -20.40 25.86 -3.48
C SER A 30 -20.95 25.81 -2.06
N GLY A 31 -21.74 24.77 -1.75
CA GLY A 31 -22.52 24.68 -0.50
C GLY A 31 -23.58 25.77 -0.36
N ALA A 32 -24.04 26.38 -1.45
CA ALA A 32 -25.00 27.49 -1.39
C ALA A 32 -26.47 27.06 -1.21
N GLY A 33 -26.76 25.77 -1.20
CA GLY A 33 -28.09 25.23 -0.94
C GLY A 33 -28.47 25.27 0.55
N GLU A 34 -29.71 24.90 0.84
CA GLU A 34 -30.26 24.90 2.21
C GLU A 34 -29.76 23.72 3.06
N ASP A 35 -29.10 22.74 2.44
CA ASP A 35 -28.57 21.54 3.10
C ASP A 35 -27.21 21.15 2.54
N ALA A 36 -26.61 20.10 3.11
CA ALA A 36 -25.29 19.61 2.69
C ALA A 36 -25.37 18.33 1.82
N ARG A 37 -26.45 18.15 1.04
CA ARG A 37 -26.66 16.96 0.19
C ARG A 37 -26.07 17.13 -1.21
N TRP A 38 -25.57 16.04 -1.78
CA TRP A 38 -24.99 16.04 -3.12
C TRP A 38 -26.06 16.13 -4.23
N THR A 39 -27.30 15.68 -3.99
CA THR A 39 -28.40 15.80 -4.97
C THR A 39 -29.00 17.21 -5.05
N THR A 40 -28.76 18.07 -4.05
CA THR A 40 -29.24 19.45 -4.01
C THR A 40 -28.47 20.31 -5.03
N ALA A 41 -29.13 20.64 -6.16
CA ALA A 41 -28.51 21.35 -7.27
C ALA A 41 -27.87 22.70 -6.87
N ALA A 42 -28.44 23.41 -5.90
CA ALA A 42 -27.93 24.69 -5.40
C ALA A 42 -26.57 24.58 -4.68
N ASN A 43 -26.17 23.38 -4.25
CA ASN A 43 -24.85 23.14 -3.67
C ASN A 43 -23.72 23.07 -4.71
N TRP A 44 -24.05 23.12 -6.00
CA TRP A 44 -23.10 22.97 -7.09
C TRP A 44 -23.18 24.16 -8.03
N THR A 45 -22.04 24.79 -8.30
CA THR A 45 -21.95 26.00 -9.14
C THR A 45 -22.50 25.77 -10.55
N GLU A 46 -22.30 24.57 -11.10
CA GLU A 46 -22.75 24.16 -12.42
C GLU A 46 -24.10 23.40 -12.38
N GLY A 47 -24.83 23.51 -11.27
CA GLY A 47 -26.14 22.89 -11.05
C GLY A 47 -26.07 21.39 -10.76
N ALA A 48 -27.23 20.71 -10.87
CA ALA A 48 -27.41 19.31 -10.47
C ALA A 48 -26.29 18.37 -10.96
N VAL A 49 -25.79 17.52 -10.06
CA VAL A 49 -24.81 16.47 -10.35
C VAL A 49 -25.48 15.28 -11.02
N ALA A 50 -24.81 14.67 -11.99
CA ALA A 50 -25.18 13.41 -12.61
C ALA A 50 -24.09 12.34 -12.46
N ALA A 51 -24.44 11.09 -12.74
CA ALA A 51 -23.46 10.01 -12.78
C ALA A 51 -22.38 10.29 -13.85
N SER A 52 -21.15 9.87 -13.56
CA SER A 52 -19.92 10.10 -14.32
C SER A 52 -19.40 11.53 -14.31
N ASP A 53 -20.03 12.46 -13.58
CA ASP A 53 -19.43 13.78 -13.33
C ASP A 53 -18.14 13.66 -12.50
N THR A 54 -17.25 14.63 -12.67
CA THR A 54 -16.12 14.86 -11.77
C THR A 54 -16.54 15.86 -10.70
N LEU A 55 -16.39 15.48 -9.43
CA LEU A 55 -16.79 16.32 -8.31
C LEU A 55 -15.58 17.06 -7.74
N ARG A 56 -15.74 18.37 -7.55
CA ARG A 56 -14.71 19.28 -7.06
C ARG A 56 -15.23 19.95 -5.80
N PHE A 57 -14.51 19.87 -4.69
CA PHE A 57 -14.90 20.49 -3.43
C PHE A 57 -14.07 21.75 -3.22
N ASP A 58 -14.70 22.87 -2.90
CA ASP A 58 -14.06 24.17 -2.72
C ASP A 58 -14.71 24.99 -1.61
N GLY A 59 -14.03 26.04 -1.18
CA GLY A 59 -14.51 26.97 -0.15
C GLY A 59 -14.67 26.30 1.22
N ALA A 60 -15.50 26.92 2.08
CA ALA A 60 -15.64 26.53 3.48
C ALA A 60 -17.09 26.28 3.93
N VAL A 61 -18.06 26.35 3.01
CA VAL A 61 -19.48 26.21 3.33
C VAL A 61 -19.90 24.75 3.27
N HIS A 62 -20.61 24.29 4.31
CA HIS A 62 -21.01 22.90 4.50
C HIS A 62 -19.86 21.90 4.31
N PRO A 63 -18.74 22.00 5.06
CA PRO A 63 -17.57 21.15 4.86
C PRO A 63 -17.85 19.67 5.19
N VAL A 64 -18.88 19.38 5.99
CA VAL A 64 -19.39 18.02 6.19
C VAL A 64 -20.53 17.79 5.21
N THR A 65 -20.23 17.14 4.08
CA THR A 65 -21.20 16.89 2.99
C THR A 65 -21.68 15.45 3.01
N THR A 66 -22.89 15.21 2.52
CA THR A 66 -23.49 13.88 2.47
C THR A 66 -23.81 13.50 1.03
N ASN A 67 -23.15 12.44 0.53
CA ASN A 67 -23.56 11.76 -0.67
C ASN A 67 -24.86 10.99 -0.42
N ASP A 68 -25.94 11.45 -1.02
CA ASP A 68 -27.29 10.88 -0.94
C ASP A 68 -27.75 10.29 -2.28
N PHE A 69 -26.88 10.19 -3.28
CA PHE A 69 -27.12 9.40 -4.48
C PHE A 69 -27.30 7.92 -4.14
N ALA A 70 -27.94 7.18 -5.05
CA ALA A 70 -28.04 5.74 -4.96
C ALA A 70 -26.64 5.10 -4.78
N VAL A 71 -26.58 4.02 -4.01
CA VAL A 71 -25.34 3.26 -3.79
C VAL A 71 -24.68 2.91 -5.13
N ASP A 72 -23.36 3.03 -5.19
CA ASP A 72 -22.52 2.75 -6.37
C ASP A 72 -22.73 3.69 -7.56
N THR A 73 -23.43 4.81 -7.38
CA THR A 73 -23.41 5.90 -8.38
C THR A 73 -21.97 6.23 -8.73
N ALA A 74 -21.67 6.20 -10.02
CA ALA A 74 -20.32 6.38 -10.53
C ALA A 74 -19.96 7.86 -10.63
N PHE A 75 -18.74 8.21 -10.21
CA PHE A 75 -18.15 9.53 -10.41
C PHE A 75 -16.78 9.38 -11.06
N ALA A 76 -16.46 10.29 -11.99
CA ALA A 76 -15.22 10.25 -12.76
C ALA A 76 -13.97 10.64 -11.95
N GLY A 77 -14.14 11.27 -10.79
CA GLY A 77 -13.05 11.65 -9.90
C GLY A 77 -13.53 12.58 -8.80
N LEU A 78 -12.72 12.71 -7.75
CA LEU A 78 -12.94 13.65 -6.65
C LEU A 78 -11.71 14.54 -6.49
N THR A 79 -11.90 15.85 -6.41
CA THR A 79 -10.80 16.81 -6.20
C THR A 79 -11.16 17.82 -5.13
N PHE A 80 -10.35 17.96 -4.08
CA PHE A 80 -10.40 19.10 -3.17
C PHE A 80 -9.54 20.22 -3.76
N LEU A 81 -10.15 21.33 -4.15
CA LEU A 81 -9.49 22.47 -4.78
C LEU A 81 -8.64 23.27 -3.79
N PRO A 82 -7.72 24.14 -4.25
CA PRO A 82 -6.82 24.88 -3.36
C PRO A 82 -7.52 25.71 -2.28
N GLY A 83 -8.75 26.18 -2.52
CA GLY A 83 -9.55 26.95 -1.57
C GLY A 83 -10.41 26.11 -0.62
N ALA A 84 -10.40 24.78 -0.76
CA ALA A 84 -11.21 23.89 0.08
C ALA A 84 -10.75 23.92 1.54
N ALA A 85 -11.70 24.12 2.46
CA ALA A 85 -11.53 23.86 3.87
C ALA A 85 -11.31 22.36 4.14
N GLY A 86 -11.20 21.95 5.41
CA GLY A 86 -11.16 20.54 5.75
C GLY A 86 -12.54 19.89 5.56
N PHE A 87 -12.77 19.28 4.41
CA PHE A 87 -14.02 18.60 4.10
C PHE A 87 -14.05 17.19 4.70
N THR A 88 -15.26 16.77 5.09
CA THR A 88 -15.61 15.38 5.38
C THR A 88 -16.71 14.94 4.41
N LEU A 89 -16.39 14.01 3.52
CA LEU A 89 -17.35 13.43 2.58
C LEU A 89 -18.00 12.19 3.22
N ALA A 90 -19.27 12.26 3.59
CA ALA A 90 -20.02 11.19 4.23
C ALA A 90 -21.15 10.64 3.32
N GLY A 91 -21.89 9.64 3.79
CA GLY A 91 -23.06 9.10 3.10
C GLY A 91 -22.82 7.81 2.32
N ASN A 92 -23.60 7.61 1.26
CA ASN A 92 -23.67 6.36 0.50
C ASN A 92 -22.34 6.05 -0.23
N ARG A 93 -22.06 4.76 -0.46
CA ARG A 93 -20.91 4.31 -1.25
C ARG A 93 -20.99 4.85 -2.67
N ILE A 94 -19.85 5.27 -3.21
CA ILE A 94 -19.72 5.64 -4.63
C ILE A 94 -18.86 4.65 -5.40
N THR A 95 -19.07 4.59 -6.71
CA THR A 95 -18.09 3.99 -7.63
C THR A 95 -17.13 5.07 -8.09
N LEU A 96 -15.86 5.02 -7.69
CA LEU A 96 -14.84 5.99 -8.07
C LEU A 96 -14.07 5.52 -9.31
N ASN A 97 -14.34 6.17 -10.45
CA ASN A 97 -13.78 5.82 -11.76
C ASN A 97 -12.53 6.63 -12.14
N GLY A 98 -12.05 7.53 -11.28
CA GLY A 98 -10.80 8.24 -11.49
C GLY A 98 -10.14 8.63 -10.18
N ASP A 99 -9.31 9.67 -10.23
CA ASP A 99 -8.42 10.00 -9.13
C ASP A 99 -9.16 10.65 -7.95
N LEU A 100 -8.54 10.52 -6.77
CA LEU A 100 -8.89 11.26 -5.56
C LEU A 100 -7.72 12.19 -5.23
N VAL A 101 -7.93 13.49 -5.36
CA VAL A 101 -6.85 14.49 -5.33
C VAL A 101 -7.10 15.54 -4.26
N ASN A 102 -6.12 15.77 -3.38
CA ASN A 102 -6.10 16.92 -2.50
C ASN A 102 -5.12 18.00 -3.01
N GLN A 103 -5.69 19.09 -3.54
CA GLN A 103 -4.95 20.30 -3.94
C GLN A 103 -4.99 21.39 -2.86
N SER A 104 -5.74 21.18 -1.78
CA SER A 104 -5.79 22.06 -0.62
C SER A 104 -4.67 21.75 0.37
N PRO A 105 -4.14 22.74 1.11
CA PRO A 105 -3.29 22.49 2.28
C PRO A 105 -4.06 21.88 3.46
N ALA A 106 -5.39 21.99 3.49
CA ALA A 106 -6.21 21.45 4.55
C ALA A 106 -6.28 19.92 4.50
N ALA A 107 -6.42 19.30 5.68
CA ALA A 107 -6.64 17.87 5.82
C ALA A 107 -8.04 17.51 5.34
N GLN A 108 -8.14 16.50 4.48
CA GLN A 108 -9.41 16.06 3.89
C GLN A 108 -9.80 14.67 4.41
N THR A 109 -11.08 14.43 4.62
CA THR A 109 -11.61 13.14 5.08
C THR A 109 -12.63 12.59 4.10
N VAL A 110 -12.39 11.37 3.60
CA VAL A 110 -13.38 10.61 2.84
C VAL A 110 -13.94 9.52 3.75
N ALA A 111 -15.10 9.80 4.34
CA ALA A 111 -15.80 8.93 5.28
C ALA A 111 -16.82 8.00 4.61
N LEU A 112 -17.32 8.37 3.42
CA LEU A 112 -18.14 7.48 2.60
C LEU A 112 -17.30 6.30 2.08
N PRO A 113 -17.90 5.10 1.93
CA PRO A 113 -17.22 3.97 1.31
C PRO A 113 -16.88 4.23 -0.16
N LEU A 114 -15.75 3.72 -0.62
CA LEU A 114 -15.35 3.75 -2.03
C LEU A 114 -15.43 2.33 -2.60
N LEU A 115 -16.10 2.17 -3.75
CA LEU A 115 -15.90 1.04 -4.65
C LEU A 115 -15.08 1.54 -5.83
N ILE A 116 -14.05 0.80 -6.20
CA ILE A 116 -13.23 1.20 -7.34
C ILE A 116 -13.22 0.08 -8.36
N THR A 117 -13.33 0.49 -9.61
CA THR A 117 -13.45 -0.41 -10.74
C THR A 117 -12.08 -0.75 -11.32
N ALA A 118 -11.90 -1.99 -11.77
CA ALA A 118 -10.67 -2.46 -12.41
C ALA A 118 -10.47 -1.95 -13.86
N THR A 119 -11.01 -0.77 -14.18
CA THR A 119 -11.02 -0.24 -15.55
C THR A 119 -9.75 0.54 -15.91
N ALA A 120 -9.10 1.19 -14.94
CA ALA A 120 -7.82 1.86 -15.10
C ALA A 120 -7.13 2.09 -13.74
N ASP A 121 -5.86 2.49 -13.77
CA ASP A 121 -5.10 2.84 -12.56
C ASP A 121 -5.67 4.10 -11.90
N ARG A 122 -5.52 4.20 -10.56
CA ARG A 122 -6.07 5.31 -9.77
C ARG A 122 -5.02 5.93 -8.87
N THR A 123 -5.03 7.24 -8.77
CA THR A 123 -4.14 7.99 -7.89
C THR A 123 -4.92 8.55 -6.69
N LEU A 124 -4.42 8.25 -5.50
CA LEU A 124 -4.73 8.93 -4.25
C LEU A 124 -3.60 9.95 -4.02
N ASN A 125 -3.87 11.20 -4.40
CA ASN A 125 -2.85 12.24 -4.45
C ASN A 125 -2.97 13.20 -3.26
N THR A 126 -1.94 13.21 -2.42
CA THR A 126 -1.80 14.10 -1.25
C THR A 126 -0.64 15.07 -1.45
N ALA A 127 -0.54 15.67 -2.64
CA ALA A 127 0.55 16.59 -2.98
C ALA A 127 0.51 17.86 -2.13
N ASN A 128 -0.67 18.40 -1.83
CA ASN A 128 -0.80 19.71 -1.18
C ASN A 128 -1.20 19.64 0.30
N GLY A 129 -1.85 18.56 0.73
CA GLY A 129 -2.26 18.35 2.11
C GLY A 129 -2.59 16.88 2.41
N PRO A 130 -2.70 16.50 3.69
CA PRO A 130 -2.96 15.12 4.09
C PRO A 130 -4.40 14.71 3.78
N MET A 131 -4.64 13.40 3.73
CA MET A 131 -5.95 12.81 3.46
C MET A 131 -6.21 11.59 4.32
N THR A 132 -7.43 11.45 4.83
CA THR A 132 -7.89 10.29 5.59
C THR A 132 -8.97 9.54 4.82
N LEU A 133 -8.81 8.23 4.66
CA LEU A 133 -9.84 7.32 4.20
C LEU A 133 -10.44 6.60 5.42
N ALA A 134 -11.60 7.08 5.84
CA ALA A 134 -12.35 6.55 6.97
C ALA A 134 -13.44 5.55 6.55
N GLY A 135 -13.97 5.71 5.32
CA GLY A 135 -14.84 4.71 4.72
C GLY A 135 -14.08 3.46 4.30
N SER A 136 -14.80 2.36 4.07
CA SER A 136 -14.18 1.14 3.52
C SER A 136 -13.71 1.37 2.08
N LEU A 137 -12.52 0.90 1.74
CA LEU A 137 -12.04 0.84 0.36
C LEU A 137 -12.30 -0.55 -0.22
N ASN A 138 -13.16 -0.61 -1.23
CA ASN A 138 -13.57 -1.83 -1.91
C ASN A 138 -13.05 -1.83 -3.34
N TYR A 139 -12.72 -3.01 -3.83
CA TYR A 139 -12.19 -3.22 -5.17
C TYR A 139 -13.11 -4.17 -5.92
N ASN A 140 -13.47 -3.81 -7.15
CA ASN A 140 -14.14 -4.77 -8.01
C ASN A 140 -13.12 -5.82 -8.48
N VAL A 141 -13.47 -7.09 -8.32
CA VAL A 141 -12.63 -8.24 -8.72
C VAL A 141 -12.72 -8.46 -10.22
N GLY A 142 -12.05 -7.61 -10.99
CA GLY A 142 -11.86 -7.79 -12.42
C GLY A 142 -10.76 -8.81 -12.74
N THR A 143 -10.64 -9.20 -14.01
CA THR A 143 -9.56 -10.07 -14.54
C THR A 143 -8.34 -9.29 -15.03
N THR A 144 -8.37 -7.96 -14.99
CA THR A 144 -7.28 -7.10 -15.45
C THR A 144 -6.51 -6.52 -14.26
N ALA A 145 -5.20 -6.71 -14.27
CA ALA A 145 -4.27 -6.11 -13.32
C ALA A 145 -4.40 -4.57 -13.32
N ARG A 146 -4.65 -3.95 -12.16
CA ARG A 146 -4.71 -2.48 -12.00
C ARG A 146 -4.03 -2.03 -10.73
N SER A 147 -3.43 -0.87 -10.79
CA SER A 147 -2.69 -0.27 -9.69
C SER A 147 -3.43 0.89 -9.07
N TYR A 148 -3.42 0.94 -7.75
CA TYR A 148 -3.66 2.16 -7.01
C TYR A 148 -2.35 2.76 -6.61
N LYS A 149 -2.30 4.08 -6.61
CA LYS A 149 -1.08 4.80 -6.33
C LYS A 149 -1.33 5.83 -5.25
N LYS A 150 -0.55 5.76 -4.17
CA LYS A 150 -0.36 6.90 -3.28
C LYS A 150 0.74 7.79 -3.86
N ALA A 151 0.39 9.03 -4.18
CA ALA A 151 1.31 10.06 -4.65
C ALA A 151 1.31 11.29 -3.73
N GLY A 152 2.31 12.17 -3.89
CA GLY A 152 2.45 13.40 -3.12
C GLY A 152 3.11 13.19 -1.75
N ALA A 153 3.75 14.24 -1.24
CA ALA A 153 4.61 14.15 -0.06
C ALA A 153 3.84 14.02 1.27
N HIS A 154 2.57 14.43 1.33
CA HIS A 154 1.79 14.38 2.57
C HIS A 154 1.28 12.97 2.89
N GLU A 155 0.71 12.83 4.07
CA GLU A 155 0.22 11.57 4.60
C GLU A 155 -1.14 11.17 3.99
N LEU A 156 -1.28 9.88 3.66
CA LEU A 156 -2.56 9.21 3.45
C LEU A 156 -2.79 8.24 4.62
N THR A 157 -3.89 8.44 5.34
CA THR A 157 -4.22 7.66 6.54
C THR A 157 -5.45 6.80 6.30
N PHE A 158 -5.34 5.50 6.58
CA PHE A 158 -6.46 4.57 6.62
C PHE A 158 -6.92 4.40 8.07
N THR A 159 -8.17 4.78 8.35
CA THR A 159 -8.84 4.49 9.63
C THR A 159 -9.96 3.46 9.48
N GLY A 160 -10.46 3.29 8.25
CA GLY A 160 -11.49 2.30 7.91
C GLY A 160 -10.94 0.88 7.67
N ALA A 161 -11.78 0.06 7.04
CA ALA A 161 -11.44 -1.31 6.66
C ALA A 161 -11.29 -1.46 5.13
N THR A 162 -10.17 -2.03 4.70
CA THR A 162 -9.92 -2.47 3.33
C THR A 162 -9.69 -3.96 3.36
N ARG A 163 -10.46 -4.73 2.58
CA ARG A 163 -10.25 -6.18 2.42
C ARG A 163 -10.34 -6.55 0.96
N VAL A 164 -9.20 -6.96 0.41
CA VAL A 164 -9.03 -7.31 -0.99
C VAL A 164 -8.19 -8.57 -1.07
N THR A 165 -8.75 -9.58 -1.74
CA THR A 165 -8.05 -10.81 -2.08
C THR A 165 -8.27 -11.07 -3.56
N ASN A 166 -7.28 -10.75 -4.40
CA ASN A 166 -7.30 -11.07 -5.83
C ASN A 166 -5.90 -10.97 -6.45
N LEU A 167 -5.76 -11.54 -7.66
CA LEU A 167 -4.50 -11.62 -8.43
C LEU A 167 -4.10 -10.31 -9.14
N TYR A 168 -4.96 -9.30 -9.09
CA TYR A 168 -4.95 -8.21 -10.08
C TYR A 168 -4.77 -6.84 -9.46
N SER A 169 -5.16 -6.65 -8.21
CA SER A 169 -5.09 -5.37 -7.52
C SER A 169 -3.69 -5.16 -6.98
N ARG A 170 -3.06 -4.08 -7.43
CA ARG A 170 -1.74 -3.65 -6.99
C ARG A 170 -1.85 -2.32 -6.26
N PHE A 171 -0.91 -2.06 -5.38
CA PHE A 171 -0.75 -0.77 -4.74
C PHE A 171 0.69 -0.29 -4.89
N ALA A 172 0.86 0.97 -5.29
CA ALA A 172 2.12 1.66 -5.43
C ALA A 172 2.17 2.80 -4.40
N LEU A 173 3.19 2.79 -3.54
CA LEU A 173 3.53 3.93 -2.69
C LEU A 173 4.68 4.68 -3.35
N ASP A 174 4.39 5.80 -4.02
CA ASP A 174 5.40 6.54 -4.77
C ASP A 174 6.12 7.61 -3.95
N GLU A 175 5.42 8.23 -2.99
CA GLU A 175 5.97 9.26 -2.11
C GLU A 175 5.09 9.44 -0.85
N GLY A 176 5.70 9.98 0.20
CA GLY A 176 5.05 10.38 1.43
C GLY A 176 4.73 9.21 2.35
N THR A 177 3.89 9.47 3.32
CA THR A 177 3.53 8.48 4.35
C THR A 177 2.22 7.80 4.02
N LEU A 178 2.20 6.48 4.11
CA LEU A 178 1.01 5.66 4.21
C LEU A 178 0.85 5.20 5.66
N ARG A 179 -0.18 5.69 6.34
CA ARG A 179 -0.46 5.36 7.75
C ARG A 179 -1.67 4.46 7.86
N PHE A 180 -1.55 3.38 8.61
CA PHE A 180 -2.64 2.54 9.07
C PHE A 180 -2.88 2.87 10.53
N ALA A 181 -3.97 3.59 10.80
CA ALA A 181 -4.27 4.12 12.12
C ALA A 181 -4.72 3.01 13.09
N SER A 182 -4.72 3.33 14.39
CA SER A 182 -5.14 2.38 15.42
C SER A 182 -6.52 1.76 15.12
N GLY A 183 -6.60 0.43 15.22
CA GLY A 183 -7.81 -0.35 14.97
C GLY A 183 -8.21 -0.52 13.50
N SER A 184 -7.48 0.08 12.55
CA SER A 184 -7.75 -0.08 11.12
C SER A 184 -7.44 -1.50 10.63
N THR A 185 -8.07 -1.90 9.53
CA THR A 185 -7.72 -3.14 8.82
C THR A 185 -7.38 -2.80 7.38
N PHE A 186 -6.23 -3.25 6.90
CA PHE A 186 -5.86 -3.11 5.49
C PHE A 186 -5.27 -4.38 4.94
N HIS A 187 -6.09 -5.15 4.24
CA HIS A 187 -5.68 -6.39 3.58
C HIS A 187 -5.72 -6.20 2.07
N LEU A 188 -4.54 -6.20 1.46
CA LEU A 188 -4.33 -6.30 0.02
C LEU A 188 -3.46 -7.53 -0.22
N VAL A 189 -4.10 -8.70 -0.21
CA VAL A 189 -3.41 -9.99 -0.24
C VAL A 189 -3.61 -10.67 -1.59
N ASP A 190 -2.58 -11.35 -2.03
CA ASP A 190 -2.61 -12.26 -3.17
C ASP A 190 -1.86 -13.53 -2.76
N PHE A 191 -2.39 -14.69 -3.12
CA PHE A 191 -1.79 -16.00 -2.88
C PHE A 191 -0.97 -16.50 -4.08
N SER A 192 -0.86 -15.70 -5.15
CA SER A 192 0.11 -15.99 -6.21
C SER A 192 1.55 -15.79 -5.75
N ASN A 193 2.47 -16.25 -6.59
CA ASN A 193 3.90 -15.95 -6.50
C ASN A 193 4.27 -14.58 -7.12
N ASP A 194 3.29 -13.76 -7.52
CA ASP A 194 3.56 -12.47 -8.13
C ASP A 194 4.25 -11.54 -7.13
N ARG A 195 5.40 -11.04 -7.57
CA ARG A 195 6.02 -9.88 -6.95
C ARG A 195 5.21 -8.63 -7.31
N ASN A 196 5.27 -7.60 -6.47
CA ASN A 196 4.69 -6.26 -6.72
C ASN A 196 3.16 -6.14 -6.56
N ILE A 197 2.55 -6.93 -5.68
CA ILE A 197 1.20 -6.63 -5.20
C ILE A 197 1.23 -5.32 -4.41
N PHE A 198 2.28 -5.14 -3.61
CA PHE A 198 2.58 -3.87 -2.97
C PHE A 198 3.97 -3.38 -3.40
N ARG A 199 4.02 -2.36 -4.25
CA ARG A 199 5.25 -1.76 -4.77
C ARG A 199 5.55 -0.46 -4.03
N ILE A 200 6.82 -0.23 -3.70
CA ILE A 200 7.26 1.01 -3.04
C ILE A 200 8.35 1.71 -3.87
N GLY A 201 8.17 3.01 -4.05
CA GLY A 201 9.18 4.00 -4.40
C GLY A 201 9.62 4.01 -5.86
N ASN A 202 8.76 3.67 -6.81
CA ASN A 202 9.13 3.67 -8.24
C ASN A 202 9.46 5.06 -8.83
N VAL A 203 9.66 6.07 -7.99
CA VAL A 203 10.00 7.43 -8.38
C VAL A 203 11.37 7.75 -7.79
N ALA A 204 12.26 8.24 -8.65
CA ALA A 204 13.65 8.49 -8.28
C ALA A 204 13.77 9.45 -7.08
N ASN A 205 14.62 9.09 -6.13
CA ASN A 205 14.99 9.92 -4.97
C ASN A 205 13.82 10.36 -4.07
N LYS A 206 12.67 9.68 -4.12
CA LYS A 206 11.55 9.99 -3.24
C LYS A 206 11.71 9.38 -1.86
N GLN A 207 11.07 10.03 -0.89
CA GLN A 207 10.95 9.52 0.47
C GLN A 207 9.57 8.90 0.63
N SER A 208 9.51 7.70 1.20
CA SER A 208 8.26 6.99 1.44
C SER A 208 8.28 6.35 2.82
N ALA A 209 7.12 6.29 3.45
CA ALA A 209 6.99 5.67 4.75
C ALA A 209 5.72 4.81 4.84
N ILE A 210 5.80 3.69 5.56
CA ILE A 210 4.64 2.97 6.06
C ILE A 210 4.66 3.03 7.58
N ILE A 211 3.52 3.37 8.18
CA ILE A 211 3.33 3.36 9.62
C ILE A 211 2.14 2.45 9.94
N VAL A 212 2.37 1.47 10.81
CA VAL A 212 1.36 0.56 11.33
C VAL A 212 1.20 0.83 12.82
N GLU A 213 0.11 1.47 13.21
CA GLU A 213 -0.16 1.90 14.58
C GLU A 213 -0.69 0.78 15.50
N PRO A 214 -0.75 1.02 16.83
CA PRO A 214 -1.23 0.01 17.77
C PRO A 214 -2.62 -0.52 17.41
N GLY A 215 -2.75 -1.84 17.33
CA GLY A 215 -4.02 -2.49 16.98
C GLY A 215 -4.44 -2.40 15.50
N ALA A 216 -3.65 -1.76 14.63
CA ALA A 216 -3.86 -1.87 13.19
C ALA A 216 -3.49 -3.29 12.70
N ASP A 217 -4.30 -3.86 11.81
CA ASP A 217 -4.05 -5.16 11.18
C ASP A 217 -3.85 -5.00 9.67
N VAL A 218 -2.61 -5.15 9.23
CA VAL A 218 -2.20 -4.93 7.84
C VAL A 218 -1.71 -6.23 7.25
N ALA A 219 -2.22 -6.60 6.07
CA ALA A 219 -1.75 -7.75 5.31
C ALA A 219 -1.49 -7.34 3.87
N LEU A 220 -0.25 -7.52 3.42
CA LEU A 220 0.20 -7.17 2.07
C LEU A 220 0.62 -8.45 1.34
N GLY A 221 0.26 -8.57 0.06
CA GLY A 221 0.80 -9.56 -0.88
C GLY A 221 2.30 -9.36 -1.14
N GLY A 222 2.82 -9.93 -2.23
CA GLY A 222 4.24 -9.80 -2.61
C GLY A 222 4.72 -8.34 -2.55
N LEU A 223 5.47 -8.01 -1.50
CA LEU A 223 5.94 -6.64 -1.22
C LEU A 223 7.29 -6.43 -1.89
N THR A 224 7.42 -5.34 -2.63
CA THR A 224 8.65 -5.04 -3.35
C THR A 224 9.02 -3.57 -3.25
N LEU A 225 10.14 -3.33 -2.59
CA LEU A 225 10.81 -2.04 -2.53
C LEU A 225 11.78 -1.92 -3.72
N GLN A 226 11.26 -1.36 -4.81
CA GLN A 226 11.93 -1.19 -6.10
C GLN A 226 12.29 0.29 -6.32
N MET A 227 12.79 0.96 -5.28
CA MET A 227 12.95 2.41 -5.34
C MET A 227 13.78 2.84 -6.55
N ASN A 228 13.28 3.65 -7.49
CA ASN A 228 14.10 3.98 -8.66
C ASN A 228 15.39 4.69 -8.21
N GLY A 229 16.53 4.07 -8.50
CA GLY A 229 17.82 4.47 -8.00
C GLY A 229 18.50 5.49 -8.89
N VAL A 230 19.05 6.55 -8.29
CA VAL A 230 20.05 7.41 -8.94
C VAL A 230 21.32 7.29 -8.12
N THR A 231 22.48 7.09 -8.76
CA THR A 231 23.77 7.03 -8.05
C THR A 231 23.99 8.33 -7.26
N GLY A 232 24.22 8.23 -5.95
CA GLY A 232 24.29 9.39 -5.05
C GLY A 232 22.93 9.96 -4.63
N GLY A 233 21.83 9.28 -4.96
CA GLY A 233 20.47 9.63 -4.59
C GLY A 233 20.21 9.64 -3.08
N THR A 234 19.17 10.36 -2.67
CA THR A 234 18.75 10.50 -1.26
C THR A 234 17.44 9.78 -0.95
N GLY A 235 16.94 8.95 -1.88
CA GLY A 235 15.70 8.23 -1.72
C GLY A 235 15.75 7.30 -0.51
N SER A 236 14.65 7.24 0.23
CA SER A 236 14.58 6.46 1.46
C SER A 236 13.21 5.87 1.71
N PHE A 237 13.20 4.68 2.28
CA PHE A 237 12.00 4.04 2.79
C PHE A 237 12.09 3.80 4.30
N SER A 238 11.06 4.19 5.04
CA SER A 238 10.88 3.81 6.44
C SER A 238 9.64 2.93 6.61
N LEU A 239 9.77 1.83 7.34
CA LEU A 239 8.63 1.04 7.80
C LEU A 239 8.66 1.00 9.32
N HIS A 240 7.60 1.49 9.94
CA HIS A 240 7.43 1.52 11.38
C HIS A 240 6.22 0.67 11.77
N VAL A 241 6.44 -0.43 12.48
CA VAL A 241 5.39 -1.29 13.04
C VAL A 241 5.38 -1.11 14.55
N ASN A 242 4.39 -0.36 15.04
CA ASN A 242 4.37 0.17 16.40
C ASN A 242 3.16 -0.35 17.16
N GLY A 243 3.25 -1.55 17.72
CA GLY A 243 2.14 -2.24 18.38
C GLY A 243 1.02 -2.76 17.47
N GLY A 244 1.12 -2.54 16.16
CA GLY A 244 0.24 -3.15 15.16
C GLY A 244 0.84 -4.43 14.55
N ARG A 245 0.09 -5.05 13.64
CA ARG A 245 0.49 -6.25 12.90
C ARG A 245 0.67 -5.93 11.42
N LEU A 246 1.79 -6.36 10.86
CA LEU A 246 2.04 -6.41 9.42
C LEU A 246 2.34 -7.85 8.98
N ALA A 247 1.45 -8.42 8.17
CA ALA A 247 1.64 -9.72 7.53
C ALA A 247 2.04 -9.54 6.06
N LEU A 248 3.18 -10.09 5.67
CA LEU A 248 3.57 -10.31 4.29
C LEU A 248 3.09 -11.71 3.89
N THR A 249 2.25 -11.78 2.88
CA THR A 249 1.57 -13.01 2.45
C THR A 249 2.15 -13.59 1.17
N GLY A 250 2.85 -12.78 0.37
CA GLY A 250 3.57 -13.26 -0.82
C GLY A 250 4.81 -14.07 -0.47
N THR A 251 5.25 -14.89 -1.43
CA THR A 251 6.42 -15.77 -1.27
C THR A 251 7.76 -15.10 -1.58
N ASP A 252 7.76 -13.95 -2.24
CA ASP A 252 8.98 -13.23 -2.60
C ASP A 252 8.86 -11.74 -2.26
N ASN A 253 9.42 -11.38 -1.10
CA ASN A 253 9.41 -10.03 -0.57
C ASN A 253 10.81 -9.43 -0.68
N THR A 254 10.91 -8.16 -1.10
CA THR A 254 12.20 -7.50 -1.30
C THR A 254 12.23 -6.11 -0.68
N PHE A 255 13.30 -5.82 0.07
CA PHE A 255 13.62 -4.53 0.64
C PHE A 255 14.93 -4.02 0.04
N GLY A 256 14.81 -3.35 -1.13
CA GLY A 256 15.87 -2.50 -1.66
C GLY A 256 16.64 -3.06 -2.85
N ASP A 257 15.91 -3.34 -3.94
CA ASP A 257 16.46 -3.97 -5.15
C ASP A 257 17.15 -2.97 -6.11
N GLN A 258 17.34 -1.71 -5.71
CA GLN A 258 17.82 -0.63 -6.59
C GLN A 258 18.85 0.29 -5.89
N PRO A 259 20.05 0.51 -6.47
CA PRO A 259 21.12 1.29 -5.83
C PRO A 259 20.75 2.75 -5.52
N GLY A 260 21.51 3.41 -4.63
CA GLY A 260 21.36 4.85 -4.37
C GLY A 260 20.20 5.23 -3.44
N ASN A 261 19.59 4.25 -2.78
CA ASN A 261 18.54 4.46 -1.78
C ASN A 261 18.94 3.85 -0.43
N ARG A 262 18.10 4.01 0.59
CA ARG A 262 18.23 3.37 1.92
C ARG A 262 16.88 2.88 2.45
N ALA A 263 16.89 1.82 3.25
CA ALA A 263 15.70 1.33 3.92
C ALA A 263 15.90 1.18 5.43
N THR A 264 14.91 1.55 6.20
CA THR A 264 14.91 1.38 7.66
C THR A 264 13.60 0.77 8.10
N LEU A 265 13.67 -0.38 8.77
CA LEU A 265 12.55 -1.06 9.39
C LEU A 265 12.70 -0.97 10.91
N VAL A 266 11.62 -0.59 11.59
CA VAL A 266 11.57 -0.50 13.05
C VAL A 266 10.32 -1.19 13.55
N ILE A 267 10.49 -2.15 14.46
CA ILE A 267 9.41 -2.87 15.13
C ILE A 267 9.46 -2.51 16.61
N ASN A 268 8.44 -1.84 17.12
CA ASN A 268 8.39 -1.33 18.49
C ASN A 268 7.06 -1.65 19.18
N ASN A 269 7.04 -1.51 20.51
CA ASN A 269 5.84 -1.50 21.35
C ASN A 269 4.89 -2.70 21.13
N GLY A 270 5.45 -3.91 21.10
CA GLY A 270 4.74 -5.17 20.82
C GLY A 270 4.38 -5.39 19.34
N GLY A 271 4.90 -4.55 18.43
CA GLY A 271 4.64 -4.67 16.99
C GLY A 271 5.05 -6.03 16.43
N LEU A 272 4.33 -6.50 15.41
CA LEU A 272 4.53 -7.83 14.83
C LEU A 272 4.66 -7.79 13.31
N ILE A 273 5.77 -8.29 12.77
CA ILE A 273 5.92 -8.60 11.34
C ILE A 273 5.89 -10.11 11.14
N THR A 274 5.12 -10.58 10.15
CA THR A 274 5.04 -12.01 9.79
C THR A 274 5.21 -12.25 8.30
N ASN A 275 5.91 -13.31 7.93
CA ASN A 275 5.91 -13.93 6.60
C ASN A 275 6.08 -15.43 6.82
N THR A 276 5.03 -16.11 7.25
CA THR A 276 5.14 -17.41 7.94
C THR A 276 5.14 -18.63 7.02
N SER A 277 5.01 -18.44 5.71
CA SER A 277 5.17 -19.55 4.77
C SER A 277 6.62 -20.05 4.81
N PRO A 278 6.90 -21.34 5.07
CA PRO A 278 8.27 -21.85 5.21
C PRO A 278 9.18 -21.58 4.00
N ASP A 279 8.58 -21.50 2.80
CA ASP A 279 9.26 -21.26 1.53
C ASP A 279 9.25 -19.78 1.11
N SER A 280 8.54 -18.92 1.84
CA SER A 280 8.55 -17.49 1.56
C SER A 280 9.88 -16.85 1.95
N ILE A 281 10.45 -16.07 1.05
CA ILE A 281 11.73 -15.40 1.24
C ILE A 281 11.54 -13.89 1.38
N THR A 282 12.12 -13.34 2.44
CA THR A 282 12.29 -11.91 2.63
C THR A 282 13.74 -11.55 2.33
N SER A 283 13.95 -10.85 1.21
CA SER A 283 15.26 -10.33 0.79
C SER A 283 15.46 -8.93 1.35
N PHE A 284 16.56 -8.72 2.07
CA PHE A 284 16.88 -7.47 2.73
C PHE A 284 18.20 -6.90 2.22
N GLY A 285 18.27 -5.57 2.07
CA GLY A 285 19.49 -4.85 1.67
C GLY A 285 20.08 -5.39 0.37
N THR A 286 19.25 -5.63 -0.66
CA THR A 286 19.69 -6.26 -1.91
C THR A 286 20.79 -5.43 -2.59
N ARG A 287 20.51 -4.18 -2.96
CA ARG A 287 21.46 -3.22 -3.55
C ARG A 287 21.55 -1.90 -2.77
N ILE A 288 21.00 -1.88 -1.55
CA ILE A 288 20.98 -0.69 -0.69
C ILE A 288 21.43 -1.01 0.73
N PRO A 289 21.93 -0.02 1.48
CA PRO A 289 21.98 -0.09 2.92
C PRO A 289 20.56 -0.25 3.48
N ALA A 290 20.34 -1.30 4.26
CA ALA A 290 19.07 -1.55 4.93
C ALA A 290 19.30 -1.89 6.40
N SER A 291 18.51 -1.30 7.29
CA SER A 291 18.51 -1.63 8.72
C SER A 291 17.17 -2.19 9.18
N LEU A 292 17.22 -3.18 10.08
CA LEU A 292 16.07 -3.69 10.83
C LEU A 292 16.36 -3.52 12.31
N THR A 293 15.51 -2.80 13.02
CA THR A 293 15.60 -2.62 14.47
C THR A 293 14.35 -3.16 15.15
N ILE A 294 14.53 -3.98 16.18
CA ILE A 294 13.46 -4.49 17.04
C ILE A 294 13.69 -3.93 18.45
N ASN A 295 12.81 -3.03 18.90
CA ASN A 295 12.80 -2.49 20.27
C ASN A 295 11.45 -2.79 20.92
N ASP A 296 11.33 -3.96 21.50
CA ASP A 296 10.08 -4.51 22.04
C ASP A 296 9.10 -4.87 20.92
N GLY A 297 9.41 -5.93 20.17
CA GLY A 297 8.56 -6.38 19.07
C GLY A 297 8.96 -7.76 18.57
N ARG A 298 8.29 -8.24 17.52
CA ARG A 298 8.56 -9.57 16.96
C ARG A 298 8.55 -9.59 15.44
N ALA A 299 9.48 -10.33 14.86
CA ALA A 299 9.47 -10.71 13.46
C ALA A 299 9.52 -12.25 13.33
N VAL A 300 8.62 -12.81 12.52
CA VAL A 300 8.61 -14.24 12.18
C VAL A 300 8.61 -14.41 10.67
N LEU A 301 9.71 -14.90 10.11
CA LEU A 301 9.92 -15.00 8.67
C LEU A 301 10.20 -16.46 8.27
N GLY A 302 9.71 -16.89 7.12
CA GLY A 302 10.03 -18.19 6.53
C GLY A 302 11.53 -18.32 6.31
N GLN A 303 11.99 -17.61 5.29
CA GLN A 303 13.40 -17.43 4.96
C GLN A 303 13.77 -15.94 5.01
N LEU A 304 14.99 -15.65 5.43
CA LEU A 304 15.58 -14.32 5.37
C LEU A 304 16.86 -14.39 4.53
N SER A 305 17.03 -13.44 3.61
CA SER A 305 18.27 -13.30 2.84
C SER A 305 18.86 -11.90 3.00
N PHE A 306 20.11 -11.82 3.45
CA PHE A 306 20.92 -10.63 3.30
C PHE A 306 21.51 -10.60 1.87
N GLY A 307 20.92 -9.77 1.04
CA GLY A 307 21.11 -9.77 -0.40
C GLY A 307 19.77 -10.04 -1.09
N ARG A 308 19.70 -11.05 -1.95
CA ARG A 308 18.47 -11.39 -2.66
C ARG A 308 18.35 -12.88 -2.95
N GLY A 309 17.20 -13.42 -2.56
CA GLY A 309 16.88 -14.82 -2.80
C GLY A 309 17.88 -15.76 -2.13
N ASN A 310 18.06 -16.94 -2.72
CA ASN A 310 18.99 -17.96 -2.25
C ASN A 310 20.21 -18.15 -3.18
N THR A 311 20.30 -17.37 -4.25
CA THR A 311 21.37 -17.43 -5.25
C THR A 311 22.35 -16.27 -5.12
N THR A 312 23.58 -16.50 -5.56
CA THR A 312 24.65 -15.50 -5.60
C THR A 312 24.51 -14.54 -6.79
N GLY A 313 24.87 -13.27 -6.62
CA GLY A 313 24.99 -12.33 -7.73
C GLY A 313 25.63 -10.96 -7.39
N PRO A 314 26.01 -10.16 -8.41
CA PRO A 314 26.68 -8.87 -8.23
C PRO A 314 25.67 -7.79 -7.82
N ARG A 315 25.46 -7.67 -6.51
CA ARG A 315 24.48 -6.78 -5.88
C ARG A 315 25.20 -5.74 -5.03
N LEU A 316 25.88 -4.84 -5.74
CA LEU A 316 26.77 -3.84 -5.17
C LEU A 316 26.03 -2.80 -4.33
N GLY A 317 26.70 -2.27 -3.30
CA GLY A 317 26.20 -1.18 -2.45
C GLY A 317 25.15 -1.60 -1.43
N GLY A 318 24.80 -2.88 -1.40
CA GLY A 318 23.88 -3.46 -0.42
C GLY A 318 24.57 -3.81 0.90
N ARG A 319 23.88 -3.59 2.03
CA ARG A 319 24.26 -4.14 3.34
C ARG A 319 23.03 -4.33 4.23
N CYS A 320 23.14 -5.20 5.21
CA CYS A 320 22.09 -5.45 6.19
C CYS A 320 22.61 -5.25 7.60
N ASP A 321 22.02 -4.33 8.32
CA ASP A 321 22.31 -4.06 9.73
C ASP A 321 21.07 -4.40 10.56
N VAL A 322 21.11 -5.51 11.31
CA VAL A 322 20.01 -5.97 12.17
C VAL A 322 20.36 -5.71 13.63
N PHE A 323 19.47 -5.04 14.34
CA PHE A 323 19.56 -4.74 15.76
C PHE A 323 18.32 -5.31 16.46
N ILE A 324 18.54 -6.23 17.39
CA ILE A 324 17.48 -6.75 18.24
C ILE A 324 17.82 -6.28 19.64
N ASN A 325 17.24 -5.16 20.06
CA ASN A 325 17.54 -4.55 21.36
C ASN A 325 16.66 -5.18 22.44
N GLN A 326 15.38 -5.36 22.12
CA GLN A 326 14.39 -6.08 22.94
C GLN A 326 13.38 -6.75 22.01
N GLY A 327 12.95 -7.98 22.30
CA GLY A 327 12.05 -8.78 21.48
C GLY A 327 12.75 -9.83 20.63
N ASP A 328 12.06 -10.32 19.58
CA ASP A 328 12.46 -11.55 18.90
C ASP A 328 12.51 -11.43 17.37
N LEU A 329 13.56 -12.01 16.77
CA LEU A 329 13.59 -12.38 15.35
C LEU A 329 13.63 -13.90 15.22
N THR A 330 12.59 -14.47 14.63
CA THR A 330 12.48 -15.91 14.37
C THR A 330 12.51 -16.19 12.87
N ILE A 331 13.45 -17.02 12.42
CA ILE A 331 13.53 -17.50 11.03
C ILE A 331 13.09 -18.97 11.00
N LEU A 332 12.03 -19.30 10.28
CA LEU A 332 11.43 -20.63 10.36
C LEU A 332 12.26 -21.71 9.69
N THR A 333 12.93 -21.41 8.58
CA THR A 333 13.63 -22.42 7.76
C THR A 333 15.09 -22.11 7.47
N LYS A 334 15.42 -20.93 6.95
CA LYS A 334 16.81 -20.62 6.58
C LYS A 334 17.13 -19.13 6.57
N LEU A 335 18.25 -18.77 7.19
CA LEU A 335 18.92 -17.49 6.98
C LEU A 335 20.01 -17.67 5.92
N TYR A 336 19.93 -16.90 4.83
CA TYR A 336 21.02 -16.69 3.91
C TYR A 336 21.81 -15.44 4.33
N SER A 337 22.92 -15.63 5.02
CA SER A 337 23.67 -14.55 5.67
C SER A 337 24.49 -13.68 4.72
N ASN A 338 24.76 -14.17 3.51
CA ASN A 338 25.22 -13.37 2.39
C ASN A 338 24.93 -14.07 1.06
N THR A 339 24.19 -13.41 0.16
CA THR A 339 23.93 -13.90 -1.20
C THR A 339 24.53 -12.99 -2.27
N THR A 340 25.54 -12.18 -1.94
CA THR A 340 26.17 -11.27 -2.91
C THR A 340 27.66 -11.51 -3.07
N SER A 341 28.14 -11.29 -4.28
CA SER A 341 29.56 -11.34 -4.64
C SER A 341 30.30 -10.01 -4.39
N ASP A 342 29.73 -9.11 -3.59
CA ASP A 342 30.34 -7.80 -3.29
C ASP A 342 31.38 -7.95 -2.16
N PRO A 343 32.68 -7.79 -2.43
CA PRO A 343 33.72 -7.94 -1.42
C PRO A 343 33.68 -6.86 -0.34
N ALA A 344 33.04 -5.71 -0.60
CA ALA A 344 32.91 -4.63 0.36
C ALA A 344 31.71 -4.80 1.31
N ARG A 345 30.81 -5.75 1.02
CA ARG A 345 29.59 -5.95 1.81
C ARG A 345 29.90 -6.44 3.21
N THR A 346 29.30 -5.80 4.20
CA THR A 346 29.26 -6.30 5.58
C THR A 346 27.80 -6.41 6.00
N ASN A 347 27.37 -7.60 6.39
CA ASN A 347 26.09 -7.80 7.06
C ASN A 347 26.34 -8.02 8.56
N ALA A 348 25.53 -7.41 9.41
CA ALA A 348 25.66 -7.52 10.85
C ALA A 348 24.31 -7.85 11.50
N ILE A 349 24.35 -8.73 12.50
CA ILE A 349 23.26 -8.94 13.45
C ILE A 349 23.81 -8.64 14.85
N THR A 350 23.17 -7.73 15.58
CA THR A 350 23.52 -7.38 16.96
C THR A 350 22.37 -7.75 17.88
N LEU A 351 22.67 -8.58 18.88
CA LEU A 351 21.70 -9.11 19.84
C LEU A 351 21.90 -8.48 21.21
N GLY A 352 20.92 -7.70 21.64
CA GLY A 352 20.92 -6.95 22.88
C GLY A 352 21.63 -5.60 22.78
N ASP A 353 21.32 -4.75 23.75
CA ASP A 353 21.88 -3.42 23.96
C ASP A 353 22.81 -3.36 25.18
N GLY A 354 23.28 -4.53 25.65
CA GLY A 354 24.04 -4.71 26.89
C GLY A 354 23.20 -5.25 28.05
N ARG A 355 21.87 -5.38 27.89
CA ARG A 355 20.97 -5.99 28.89
C ARG A 355 20.70 -7.46 28.58
N LEU A 356 20.82 -8.31 29.61
CA LEU A 356 20.69 -9.76 29.47
C LEU A 356 19.25 -10.21 29.17
N GLY A 357 19.09 -11.09 28.18
CA GLY A 357 17.87 -11.87 27.95
C GLY A 357 16.69 -11.10 27.33
N LEU A 358 16.88 -9.83 26.95
CA LEU A 358 15.82 -9.03 26.35
C LEU A 358 15.66 -9.27 24.85
N ALA A 359 16.69 -9.74 24.18
CA ALA A 359 16.74 -9.92 22.73
C ALA A 359 16.96 -11.38 22.36
N THR A 360 16.14 -11.93 21.48
CA THR A 360 16.31 -13.29 20.95
C THR A 360 16.44 -13.29 19.43
N PHE A 361 17.43 -14.01 18.92
CA PHE A 361 17.49 -14.41 17.52
C PHE A 361 17.46 -15.91 17.41
N SER A 362 16.45 -16.44 16.70
CA SER A 362 16.18 -17.87 16.61
C SER A 362 16.15 -18.32 15.15
N THR A 363 17.07 -19.20 14.76
CA THR A 363 17.17 -19.72 13.38
C THR A 363 17.59 -21.18 13.39
N PRO A 364 17.05 -22.03 12.51
CA PRO A 364 17.47 -23.42 12.46
C PRO A 364 18.69 -23.67 11.55
N ASN A 365 18.89 -22.84 10.53
CA ASN A 365 19.96 -23.02 9.55
C ASN A 365 20.46 -21.68 9.04
N ILE A 366 21.78 -21.56 8.90
CA ILE A 366 22.45 -20.39 8.33
C ILE A 366 23.29 -20.86 7.15
N ALA A 367 22.99 -20.37 5.97
CA ALA A 367 23.77 -20.61 4.76
C ALA A 367 24.49 -19.32 4.33
N ARG A 368 25.69 -19.47 3.78
CA ARG A 368 26.44 -18.38 3.16
C ARG A 368 26.80 -18.74 1.71
N PRO A 369 25.88 -18.54 0.75
CA PRO A 369 26.12 -18.86 -0.66
C PRO A 369 27.34 -18.18 -1.31
N ASP A 370 27.77 -17.01 -0.81
CA ASP A 370 28.96 -16.32 -1.31
C ASP A 370 29.94 -15.95 -0.17
N LEU A 371 31.23 -16.27 -0.39
CA LEU A 371 32.31 -16.08 0.57
C LEU A 371 32.92 -14.66 0.57
N ASN A 372 32.56 -13.83 -0.41
CA ASN A 372 32.92 -12.40 -0.41
C ASN A 372 32.26 -11.67 0.76
N GLY A 373 32.82 -10.50 1.08
CA GLY A 373 32.33 -9.65 2.15
C GLY A 373 32.50 -10.25 3.54
N ARG A 374 31.74 -9.73 4.51
CA ARG A 374 31.79 -10.10 5.92
C ARG A 374 30.37 -10.32 6.46
N VAL A 375 30.25 -11.26 7.40
CA VAL A 375 29.05 -11.47 8.20
C VAL A 375 29.48 -11.40 9.65
N ILE A 376 28.83 -10.55 10.43
CA ILE A 376 29.14 -10.29 11.84
C ILE A 376 27.92 -10.66 12.67
N LEU A 377 28.15 -11.41 13.75
CA LEU A 377 27.16 -11.65 14.79
C LEU A 377 27.73 -11.13 16.11
N ASN A 378 27.09 -10.10 16.66
CA ASN A 378 27.46 -9.49 17.93
C ASN A 378 26.49 -9.96 19.02
N LEU A 379 27.00 -10.63 20.05
CA LEU A 379 26.25 -11.05 21.21
C LEU A 379 26.47 -10.03 22.34
N ASN A 380 25.57 -9.08 22.47
CA ASN A 380 25.65 -7.96 23.42
C ASN A 380 24.55 -8.07 24.49
N GLY A 381 24.50 -9.23 25.15
CA GLY A 381 23.50 -9.55 26.18
C GLY A 381 22.24 -10.27 25.65
N GLY A 382 22.07 -10.39 24.33
CA GLY A 382 21.00 -11.18 23.73
C GLY A 382 21.27 -12.69 23.67
N THR A 383 20.24 -13.44 23.31
CA THR A 383 20.21 -14.89 23.15
C THR A 383 20.23 -15.27 21.68
N LEU A 384 21.17 -16.14 21.29
CA LEU A 384 21.12 -16.86 20.01
C LEU A 384 20.55 -18.26 20.27
N GLU A 385 19.43 -18.58 19.62
CA GLU A 385 18.83 -19.91 19.63
C GLU A 385 19.07 -20.61 18.28
N CYS A 386 19.91 -21.64 18.31
CA CYS A 386 20.14 -22.53 17.16
C CYS A 386 19.17 -23.71 17.25
N ARG A 387 18.13 -23.70 16.41
CA ARG A 387 17.15 -24.79 16.36
C ARG A 387 17.62 -25.92 15.46
N ASN A 388 17.28 -27.17 15.79
CA ASN A 388 17.52 -28.27 14.87
C ASN A 388 16.31 -28.43 13.94
N THR A 389 16.52 -28.40 12.61
CA THR A 389 15.55 -28.95 11.67
C THR A 389 15.79 -30.44 11.59
N HIS A 390 15.13 -31.23 12.44
CA HIS A 390 14.97 -32.65 12.16
C HIS A 390 14.06 -32.78 10.92
N THR A 391 14.68 -32.80 9.75
CA THR A 391 14.09 -33.28 8.49
C THR A 391 15.10 -34.19 7.84
#